data_AF-A0A167GQQ4-F1
#
_entry.id   AF-A0A167GQQ4-F1
#
_cell.length_a   1.000
_cell.length_b   1.000
_cell.length_c   1.000
_cell.angle_alpha   90.00
_cell.angle_beta   90.00
_cell.angle_gamma   90.00
#
_symmetry.space_group_name_H-M   'P 1'
#
loop_
_entity.id
_entity.type
_entity.pdbx_description
1 polymer ?
#
loop_
_entity_poly.entity_id
_entity_poly.type
_entity_poly.pdbx_seq_one_letter_code
_entity_poly.pdbx_strand_id
1 'polypeptide(L)'
;MYWGSALPPETRIVSHSPGYTIFENLYMLNGTTFVVTTEPEEVPEFRYVLGSGADNPGYLSPVQDPTEKDMQVITPQQAKDLFGTGAMSLQGNTLWAHESAQFLPHYYHFCAELFFGMWRAYTSLASSISEDGQTTLPPPTRWIMPHVDTNAWRDYARMNQYVLFAALPSIQLLFHTDFVDMAEFERPYVLERVIMSDRSAAIRGSGWMPAQRLASQAFDLRGVDNWWEPVRNAVVRFATEDADTRVSVGNLPGPAVIGRKKASDKPVITYVSRQNWNTRSLRAEDHQTLVDALYRLRELHGYEVNVVTMDTLNRHQQIALAARTTILIGPHGNGLTALLWMKPTPKSAVMEFFFPTGWAYDYEWTARHLGIKHYGWHNDTFDQYPNVPGANHYPPGYQGTDMPIDGEAVAREIHKRLSGQAQ
;
A
#
# COMPACT_ATOMS: atom_id res chain seq x y z
N MET A 1 -12.70 2.76 29.95
CA MET A 1 -12.78 1.40 30.51
C MET A 1 -12.51 1.49 32.01
N TYR A 2 -13.42 1.01 32.83
CA TYR A 2 -13.30 1.06 34.29
C TYR A 2 -13.25 -0.36 34.83
N TRP A 3 -12.21 -0.68 35.61
CA TRP A 3 -12.02 -1.99 36.25
C TRP A 3 -12.14 -1.90 37.77
N GLY A 4 -12.16 -0.70 38.36
CA GLY A 4 -12.35 -0.51 39.80
C GLY A 4 -11.26 -1.22 40.61
N SER A 5 -11.67 -2.21 41.41
CA SER A 5 -10.75 -3.04 42.19
C SER A 5 -10.22 -4.27 41.46
N ALA A 6 -10.74 -4.59 40.26
CA ALA A 6 -10.20 -5.68 39.44
C ALA A 6 -8.85 -5.30 38.81
N LEU A 7 -8.18 -6.29 38.21
CA LEU A 7 -6.99 -6.05 37.40
C LEU A 7 -7.40 -5.52 36.01
N PRO A 8 -6.59 -4.62 35.39
CA PRO A 8 -6.80 -4.22 34.00
C PRO A 8 -6.78 -5.45 33.08
N PRO A 9 -7.60 -5.46 32.01
CA PRO A 9 -7.52 -6.52 31.00
C PRO A 9 -6.12 -6.64 30.38
N GLU A 10 -5.68 -7.86 30.14
CA GLU A 10 -4.40 -8.11 29.48
C GLU A 10 -4.42 -7.70 28.00
N THR A 11 -3.25 -7.28 27.53
CA THR A 11 -2.96 -7.03 26.13
C THR A 11 -2.86 -8.36 25.40
N ARG A 12 -3.61 -8.51 24.32
CA ARG A 12 -3.52 -9.70 23.45
C ARG A 12 -2.75 -9.36 22.19
N ILE A 13 -1.68 -10.11 21.91
CA ILE A 13 -0.98 -10.05 20.62
C ILE A 13 -1.70 -11.01 19.67
N VAL A 14 -2.51 -10.45 18.78
CA VAL A 14 -3.37 -11.23 17.89
C VAL A 14 -2.57 -11.82 16.73
N SER A 15 -1.61 -11.06 16.21
CA SER A 15 -0.77 -11.47 15.10
C SER A 15 0.50 -10.63 15.06
N HIS A 16 1.62 -11.22 14.64
CA HIS A 16 2.90 -10.54 14.58
C HIS A 16 3.70 -10.96 13.34
N SER A 17 4.30 -9.95 12.71
CA SER A 17 5.41 -10.05 11.78
C SER A 17 6.32 -8.84 12.02
N PRO A 18 7.63 -8.88 11.77
CA PRO A 18 8.50 -7.73 11.97
C PRO A 18 7.96 -6.44 11.34
N GLY A 19 7.75 -5.41 12.16
CA GLY A 19 7.18 -4.12 11.74
C GLY A 19 5.68 -4.12 11.48
N TYR A 20 4.97 -5.22 11.75
CA TYR A 20 3.50 -5.30 11.76
C TYR A 20 3.00 -6.14 12.93
N THR A 21 2.46 -5.49 13.95
CA THR A 21 1.89 -6.19 15.10
C THR A 21 0.47 -5.74 15.36
N ILE A 22 -0.42 -6.71 15.57
CA ILE A 22 -1.82 -6.47 15.89
C ILE A 22 -2.01 -6.75 17.38
N PHE A 23 -2.37 -5.71 18.12
CA PHE A 23 -2.66 -5.77 19.54
C PHE A 23 -4.16 -5.56 19.79
N GLU A 24 -4.65 -6.14 20.87
CA GLU A 24 -5.88 -5.71 21.53
C GLU A 24 -5.58 -5.32 22.97
N ASN A 25 -6.28 -4.31 23.48
CA ASN A 25 -6.02 -3.70 24.79
C ASN A 25 -4.56 -3.25 24.94
N LEU A 26 -4.05 -2.48 23.98
CA LEU A 26 -2.74 -1.84 24.11
C LEU A 26 -2.90 -0.57 24.95
N TYR A 27 -2.06 -0.40 25.97
CA TYR A 27 -2.15 0.75 26.88
C TYR A 27 -1.14 1.83 26.50
N MET A 28 -1.47 3.09 26.81
CA MET A 28 -0.59 4.22 26.63
C MET A 28 -0.70 5.18 27.81
N LEU A 29 0.43 5.64 28.34
CA LEU A 29 0.51 6.65 29.38
C LEU A 29 1.79 7.47 29.17
N ASN A 30 1.67 8.80 29.20
CA ASN A 30 2.79 9.74 29.11
C ASN A 30 3.69 9.52 27.88
N GLY A 31 3.10 9.14 26.75
CA GLY A 31 3.81 8.86 25.49
C GLY A 31 4.42 7.46 25.39
N THR A 32 4.45 6.69 26.47
CA THR A 32 4.94 5.31 26.49
C THR A 32 3.78 4.33 26.25
N THR A 33 4.03 3.28 25.47
CA THR A 33 3.08 2.18 25.26
C THR A 33 3.38 1.00 26.19
N PHE A 34 2.35 0.30 26.64
CA PHE A 34 2.48 -0.79 27.61
C PHE A 34 1.74 -2.03 27.11
N VAL A 35 2.48 -3.15 27.07
CA VAL A 35 1.93 -4.50 26.91
C VAL A 35 1.70 -5.05 28.32
N VAL A 36 0.44 -5.23 28.69
CA VAL A 36 0.03 -5.75 29.99
C VAL A 36 -0.18 -7.25 29.89
N THR A 37 0.65 -8.08 30.50
CA THR A 37 0.53 -9.55 30.37
C THR A 37 1.10 -10.27 31.60
N THR A 38 0.57 -11.45 31.92
CA THR A 38 1.19 -12.39 32.86
C THR A 38 2.29 -13.25 32.24
N GLU A 39 2.40 -13.24 30.91
CA GLU A 39 3.28 -14.10 30.11
C GLU A 39 4.23 -13.23 29.26
N PRO A 40 5.21 -12.53 29.90
CA PRO A 40 6.11 -11.61 29.20
C PRO A 40 6.99 -12.29 28.14
N GLU A 41 7.24 -13.58 28.27
CA GLU A 41 8.01 -14.38 27.31
C GLU A 41 7.31 -14.61 25.97
N GLU A 42 5.98 -14.44 25.90
CA GLU A 42 5.23 -14.52 24.65
C GLU A 42 5.28 -13.22 23.84
N VAL A 43 5.75 -12.13 24.45
CA VAL A 43 5.86 -10.83 23.79
C VAL A 43 7.07 -10.85 22.85
N PRO A 44 6.89 -10.58 21.53
CA PRO A 44 7.99 -10.43 20.60
C PRO A 44 8.97 -9.36 21.09
N GLU A 45 10.27 -9.57 20.87
CA GLU A 45 11.25 -8.52 21.19
C GLU A 45 10.85 -7.22 20.49
N PHE A 46 10.77 -6.12 21.24
CA PHE A 46 10.19 -4.87 20.74
C PHE A 46 10.90 -4.30 19.51
N ARG A 47 12.18 -4.63 19.29
CA ARG A 47 12.90 -4.27 18.05
C ARG A 47 12.25 -4.82 16.77
N TYR A 48 11.46 -5.89 16.87
CA TYR A 48 10.66 -6.41 15.76
C TYR A 48 9.23 -5.86 15.74
N VAL A 49 8.81 -5.09 16.75
CA VAL A 49 7.50 -4.43 16.81
C VAL A 49 7.58 -3.00 16.31
N LEU A 50 8.51 -2.20 16.85
CA LEU A 50 8.72 -0.79 16.52
C LEU A 50 10.19 -0.37 16.63
N GLY A 51 10.56 0.78 16.07
CA GLY A 51 11.79 1.52 16.37
C GLY A 51 11.54 2.64 17.38
N SER A 52 12.61 3.29 17.87
CA SER A 52 12.50 4.40 18.83
C SER A 52 12.02 5.73 18.23
N GLY A 53 11.55 5.74 16.97
CA GLY A 53 10.98 6.93 16.31
C GLY A 53 11.95 8.10 16.02
N ALA A 54 13.25 7.97 16.29
CA ALA A 54 14.23 9.01 15.93
C ALA A 54 14.27 9.20 14.41
N ASP A 55 14.41 10.44 13.93
CA ASP A 55 14.58 10.82 12.52
C ASP A 55 15.54 9.84 11.83
N ASN A 56 14.97 8.82 11.18
CA ASN A 56 15.72 7.73 10.59
C ASN A 56 15.94 8.08 9.12
N PRO A 57 17.08 8.70 8.73
CA PRO A 57 17.17 9.42 7.47
C PRO A 57 17.45 8.53 6.28
N GLY A 58 17.45 7.20 6.41
CA GLY A 58 17.94 6.36 5.32
C GLY A 58 17.56 4.90 5.40
N TYR A 59 17.41 4.34 4.20
CA TYR A 59 17.21 2.92 3.93
C TYR A 59 18.25 1.99 4.58
N LEU A 60 19.37 2.49 5.11
CA LEU A 60 20.44 1.71 5.74
C LEU A 60 21.21 2.55 6.78
N SER A 61 21.22 2.10 8.05
CA SER A 61 22.16 2.43 9.17
C SER A 61 21.75 3.44 10.25
N PRO A 62 21.99 3.10 11.53
CA PRO A 62 21.42 1.96 12.24
C PRO A 62 20.02 2.33 12.76
N VAL A 63 19.08 1.39 12.61
CA VAL A 63 17.78 1.53 13.28
C VAL A 63 18.03 1.48 14.78
N GLN A 64 17.62 2.53 15.48
CA GLN A 64 17.65 2.55 16.93
C GLN A 64 16.56 1.61 17.47
N ASP A 65 16.99 0.64 18.28
CA ASP A 65 16.07 -0.25 19.01
C ASP A 65 15.22 0.58 19.99
N PRO A 66 13.94 0.22 20.19
CA PRO A 66 13.08 0.93 21.13
C PRO A 66 13.61 0.80 22.56
N THR A 67 13.34 1.82 23.36
CA THR A 67 13.70 1.92 24.77
C THR A 67 12.45 1.79 25.64
N GLU A 68 12.63 1.77 26.97
CA GLU A 68 11.53 1.82 27.93
C GLU A 68 10.66 3.09 27.79
N LYS A 69 11.14 4.14 27.11
CA LYS A 69 10.31 5.32 26.81
C LYS A 69 9.27 5.04 25.72
N ASP A 70 9.56 4.09 24.84
CA ASP A 70 8.73 3.77 23.67
C ASP A 70 7.71 2.69 24.02
N MET A 71 8.17 1.57 24.57
CA MET A 71 7.32 0.44 24.91
C MET A 71 7.87 -0.36 26.11
N GLN A 72 6.98 -0.81 27.00
CA GLN A 72 7.30 -1.63 28.17
C GLN A 72 6.37 -2.84 28.30
N VAL A 73 6.88 -3.94 28.87
CA VAL A 73 6.05 -5.06 29.33
C VAL A 73 5.84 -4.94 30.84
N ILE A 74 4.59 -4.98 31.29
CA ILE A 74 4.24 -4.91 32.70
C ILE A 74 3.18 -5.97 33.05
N THR A 75 3.16 -6.40 34.31
CA THR A 75 2.12 -7.31 34.82
C THR A 75 0.80 -6.57 35.01
N PRO A 76 -0.35 -7.27 35.05
CA PRO A 76 -1.64 -6.66 35.39
C PRO A 76 -1.64 -5.93 36.74
N GLN A 77 -0.87 -6.42 37.72
CA GLN A 77 -0.75 -5.76 39.03
C GLN A 77 0.01 -4.43 38.91
N GLN A 78 1.16 -4.41 38.23
CA GLN A 78 1.89 -3.17 37.95
C GLN A 78 1.04 -2.17 37.14
N ALA A 79 0.28 -2.67 36.15
CA ALA A 79 -0.65 -1.86 35.38
C ALA A 79 -1.73 -1.25 36.26
N LYS A 80 -2.27 -2.00 37.23
CA LYS A 80 -3.24 -1.46 38.20
C LYS A 80 -2.63 -0.37 39.08
N ASP A 81 -1.40 -0.58 39.55
CA ASP A 81 -0.70 0.38 40.40
C ASP A 81 -0.38 1.67 39.62
N LEU A 82 -0.05 1.55 38.33
CA LEU A 82 0.30 2.66 37.44
C LEU A 82 -0.94 3.41 36.91
N PHE A 83 -1.96 2.69 36.45
CA PHE A 83 -3.14 3.25 35.79
C PHE A 83 -4.29 3.55 36.75
N GLY A 84 -4.24 3.03 37.98
CA GLY A 84 -5.30 3.17 38.97
C GLY A 84 -6.52 2.32 38.65
N THR A 85 -7.71 2.93 38.63
CA THR A 85 -9.00 2.21 38.56
C THR A 85 -9.61 2.11 37.16
N GLY A 86 -8.99 2.74 36.16
CA GLY A 86 -9.47 2.74 34.80
C GLY A 86 -8.57 3.51 33.84
N ALA A 87 -8.84 3.34 32.55
CA ALA A 87 -8.21 4.08 31.46
C ALA A 87 -9.26 4.66 30.51
N MET A 88 -8.94 5.77 29.86
CA MET A 88 -9.74 6.33 28.77
C MET A 88 -9.73 5.34 27.61
N SER A 89 -10.90 4.87 27.21
CA SER A 89 -11.01 3.86 26.15
C SER A 89 -11.07 4.55 24.80
N LEU A 90 -10.15 4.18 23.91
CA LEU A 90 -10.18 4.54 22.51
C LEU A 90 -10.70 3.34 21.73
N GLN A 91 -12.00 3.37 21.44
CA GLN A 91 -12.73 2.27 20.83
C GLN A 91 -12.50 2.17 19.32
N GLY A 92 -12.71 0.97 18.79
CA GLY A 92 -12.55 0.65 17.37
C GLY A 92 -11.11 0.32 16.97
N ASN A 93 -10.88 0.22 15.66
CA ASN A 93 -9.59 -0.17 15.13
C ASN A 93 -8.72 1.06 14.84
N THR A 94 -7.54 1.10 15.45
CA THR A 94 -6.54 2.14 15.25
C THR A 94 -5.45 1.62 14.32
N LEU A 95 -5.23 2.32 13.21
CA LEU A 95 -3.98 2.23 12.45
C LEU A 95 -2.94 3.08 13.19
N TRP A 96 -1.79 2.51 13.53
CA TRP A 96 -0.73 3.26 14.22
C TRP A 96 0.57 3.10 13.45
N ALA A 97 1.00 4.15 12.76
CA ALA A 97 2.20 4.14 11.94
C ALA A 97 3.33 4.92 12.63
N HIS A 98 4.37 4.23 13.07
CA HIS A 98 5.63 4.81 13.59
C HIS A 98 6.58 5.26 12.47
N GLU A 99 6.04 5.70 11.32
CA GLU A 99 6.83 6.24 10.21
C GLU A 99 7.20 7.70 10.46
N SER A 100 8.36 8.12 9.97
CA SER A 100 8.71 9.54 9.83
C SER A 100 8.09 10.13 8.57
N ALA A 101 8.11 11.46 8.46
CA ALA A 101 7.65 12.16 7.26
C ALA A 101 8.52 11.93 6.01
N GLN A 102 9.63 11.20 6.08
CA GLN A 102 10.58 11.07 4.97
C GLN A 102 9.94 10.56 3.66
N PHE A 103 9.12 9.51 3.76
CA PHE A 103 8.51 8.85 2.59
C PHE A 103 7.03 9.16 2.41
N LEU A 104 6.35 9.65 3.44
CA LEU A 104 4.90 9.88 3.41
C LEU A 104 4.43 10.91 2.36
N PRO A 105 5.14 12.01 2.03
CA PRO A 105 4.69 12.95 1.00
C PRO A 105 4.89 12.41 -0.43
N HIS A 106 5.08 11.11 -0.59
CA HIS A 106 5.24 10.45 -1.87
C HIS A 106 4.12 9.42 -2.07
N TYR A 107 3.33 9.60 -3.13
CA TYR A 107 2.12 8.81 -3.40
C TYR A 107 2.33 7.29 -3.34
N TYR A 108 3.41 6.81 -3.97
CA TYR A 108 3.75 5.39 -3.95
C TYR A 108 4.05 4.88 -2.54
N HIS A 109 4.89 5.57 -1.76
CA HIS A 109 5.29 5.09 -0.43
C HIS A 109 4.13 5.16 0.57
N PHE A 110 3.25 6.17 0.46
CA PHE A 110 2.07 6.24 1.30
C PHE A 110 1.03 5.17 0.91
N CYS A 111 0.62 5.11 -0.37
CA CYS A 111 -0.48 4.24 -0.80
C CYS A 111 -0.08 2.79 -1.07
N ALA A 112 1.05 2.55 -1.74
CA ALA A 112 1.51 1.23 -2.18
C ALA A 112 2.45 0.55 -1.17
N GLU A 113 2.96 1.25 -0.17
CA GLU A 113 3.75 0.64 0.92
C GLU A 113 3.04 0.74 2.27
N LEU A 114 2.89 1.94 2.84
CA LEU A 114 2.35 2.08 4.19
C LEU A 114 0.89 1.64 4.29
N PHE A 115 -0.02 2.28 3.55
CA PHE A 115 -1.44 1.95 3.60
C PHE A 115 -1.70 0.53 3.10
N PHE A 116 -1.01 0.12 2.02
CA PHE A 116 -1.05 -1.23 1.46
C PHE A 116 -0.70 -2.30 2.50
N GLY A 117 0.44 -2.14 3.19
CA GLY A 117 0.90 -3.08 4.20
C GLY A 117 0.04 -3.08 5.45
N MET A 118 -0.39 -1.91 5.95
CA MET A 118 -1.29 -1.83 7.10
C MET A 118 -2.66 -2.46 6.80
N TRP A 119 -3.20 -2.24 5.59
CA TRP A 119 -4.45 -2.86 5.15
C TRP A 119 -4.29 -4.38 4.98
N ARG A 120 -3.16 -4.84 4.41
CA ARG A 120 -2.82 -6.27 4.33
C ARG A 120 -2.70 -6.93 5.70
N ALA A 121 -2.10 -6.24 6.67
CA ALA A 121 -2.03 -6.71 8.05
C ALA A 121 -3.42 -6.76 8.69
N TYR A 122 -4.21 -5.70 8.55
CA TYR A 122 -5.56 -5.65 9.11
C TYR A 122 -6.48 -6.75 8.55
N THR A 123 -6.45 -6.95 7.24
CA THR A 123 -7.25 -7.98 6.57
C THR A 123 -6.85 -9.41 6.91
N SER A 124 -5.67 -9.65 7.50
CA SER A 124 -5.29 -10.98 8.02
C SER A 124 -6.23 -11.49 9.13
N LEU A 125 -6.98 -10.58 9.76
CA LEU A 125 -8.01 -10.89 10.76
C LEU A 125 -9.35 -11.33 10.14
N ALA A 126 -9.56 -11.08 8.85
CA ALA A 126 -10.80 -11.44 8.19
C ALA A 126 -10.91 -12.98 8.09
N SER A 127 -12.12 -13.51 8.30
CA SER A 127 -12.41 -14.91 7.97
C SER A 127 -12.33 -15.14 6.46
N SER A 128 -12.87 -14.20 5.69
CA SER A 128 -12.87 -14.16 4.23
C SER A 128 -13.20 -12.74 3.73
N ILE A 129 -12.83 -12.44 2.49
CA ILE A 129 -13.24 -11.23 1.76
C ILE A 129 -13.75 -11.68 0.40
N SER A 130 -14.96 -11.26 0.03
CA SER A 130 -15.58 -11.65 -1.24
C SER A 130 -14.90 -10.98 -2.43
N GLU A 131 -15.13 -11.50 -3.64
CA GLU A 131 -14.57 -10.93 -4.88
C GLU A 131 -15.02 -9.49 -5.15
N ASP A 132 -16.15 -9.06 -4.60
CA ASP A 132 -16.65 -7.68 -4.65
C ASP A 132 -16.19 -6.82 -3.46
N GLY A 133 -15.27 -7.34 -2.63
CA GLY A 133 -14.63 -6.60 -1.54
C GLY A 133 -15.50 -6.44 -0.30
N GLN A 134 -16.53 -7.28 -0.09
CA GLN A 134 -17.28 -7.29 1.16
C GLN A 134 -16.49 -8.02 2.25
N THR A 135 -16.49 -7.45 3.45
CA THR A 135 -15.80 -7.99 4.63
C THR A 135 -16.62 -7.72 5.88
N THR A 136 -16.49 -8.59 6.88
CA THR A 136 -17.08 -8.38 8.21
C THR A 136 -16.16 -7.55 9.11
N LEU A 137 -14.95 -7.21 8.66
CA LEU A 137 -14.06 -6.36 9.43
C LEU A 137 -14.63 -4.94 9.52
N PRO A 138 -14.78 -4.36 10.73
CA PRO A 138 -15.19 -2.97 10.86
C PRO A 138 -14.13 -2.05 10.24
N PRO A 139 -14.50 -0.91 9.63
CA PRO A 139 -13.50 0.01 9.10
C PRO A 139 -12.61 0.57 10.23
N PRO A 140 -11.32 0.87 9.96
CA PRO A 140 -10.50 1.63 10.88
C PRO A 140 -11.14 2.99 11.20
N THR A 141 -11.24 3.31 12.48
CA THR A 141 -11.84 4.56 12.96
C THR A 141 -10.81 5.67 13.03
N ARG A 142 -9.53 5.32 13.12
CA ARG A 142 -8.46 6.28 13.35
C ARG A 142 -7.11 5.83 12.81
N TRP A 143 -6.31 6.81 12.42
CA TRP A 143 -4.90 6.67 12.10
C TRP A 143 -4.06 7.59 12.99
N ILE A 144 -3.15 7.03 13.78
CA ILE A 144 -2.17 7.75 14.59
C ILE A 144 -0.81 7.73 13.88
N MET A 145 -0.21 8.90 13.69
CA MET A 145 1.13 9.11 13.12
C MET A 145 1.92 10.03 14.05
N PRO A 146 2.54 9.50 15.12
CA PRO A 146 3.10 10.29 16.22
C PRO A 146 4.35 11.09 15.84
N HIS A 147 4.99 10.79 14.70
CA HIS A 147 6.24 11.41 14.24
C HIS A 147 6.05 12.28 12.99
N VAL A 148 4.80 12.66 12.71
CA VAL A 148 4.42 13.32 11.46
C VAL A 148 3.58 14.54 11.80
N ASP A 149 3.94 15.69 11.25
CA ASP A 149 3.10 16.89 11.31
C ASP A 149 1.91 16.79 10.35
N THR A 150 0.86 17.55 10.63
CA THR A 150 -0.45 17.51 9.93
C THR A 150 -0.38 17.63 8.40
N ASN A 151 0.65 18.30 7.86
CA ASN A 151 0.82 18.49 6.42
C ASN A 151 1.89 17.59 5.80
N ALA A 152 2.73 16.93 6.60
CA ALA A 152 3.94 16.27 6.14
C ALA A 152 3.68 14.93 5.41
N TRP A 153 2.46 14.41 5.48
CA TRP A 153 2.04 13.21 4.74
C TRP A 153 1.42 13.50 3.37
N ARG A 154 1.18 14.77 3.01
CA ARG A 154 0.47 15.12 1.78
C ARG A 154 1.45 15.13 0.60
N ASP A 155 1.14 14.37 -0.44
CA ASP A 155 1.91 14.41 -1.68
C ASP A 155 1.56 15.63 -2.55
N TYR A 156 2.48 15.98 -3.45
CA TYR A 156 2.34 17.15 -4.32
C TYR A 156 1.08 17.08 -5.21
N ALA A 157 0.69 15.88 -5.65
CA ALA A 157 -0.46 15.65 -6.52
C ALA A 157 -1.78 15.54 -5.74
N ARG A 158 -1.70 15.57 -4.40
CA ARG A 158 -2.83 15.41 -3.48
C ARG A 158 -3.55 14.07 -3.62
N MET A 159 -2.83 13.02 -4.03
CA MET A 159 -3.35 11.67 -4.19
C MET A 159 -3.52 10.93 -2.87
N ASN A 160 -2.66 11.15 -1.88
CA ASN A 160 -2.71 10.51 -0.58
C ASN A 160 -4.04 10.76 0.12
N GLN A 161 -4.42 12.04 0.22
CA GLN A 161 -5.71 12.41 0.81
C GLN A 161 -6.90 11.99 -0.03
N TYR A 162 -6.77 11.99 -1.36
CA TYR A 162 -7.85 11.55 -2.24
C TYR A 162 -8.14 10.06 -2.00
N VAL A 163 -7.10 9.23 -2.01
CA VAL A 163 -7.21 7.78 -1.79
C VAL A 163 -7.69 7.48 -0.37
N LEU A 164 -7.08 8.10 0.65
CA LEU A 164 -7.41 7.82 2.03
C LEU A 164 -8.89 8.13 2.35
N PHE A 165 -9.36 9.32 2.00
CA PHE A 165 -10.74 9.72 2.32
C PHE A 165 -11.78 9.08 1.39
N ALA A 166 -11.38 8.61 0.20
CA ALA A 166 -12.25 7.77 -0.62
C ALA A 166 -12.38 6.35 -0.04
N ALA A 167 -11.29 5.78 0.49
CA ALA A 167 -11.30 4.44 1.09
C ALA A 167 -11.95 4.42 2.48
N LEU A 168 -11.66 5.42 3.32
CA LEU A 168 -12.04 5.49 4.73
C LEU A 168 -12.59 6.89 5.06
N PRO A 169 -13.82 7.23 4.63
CA PRO A 169 -14.37 8.59 4.71
C PRO A 169 -14.59 9.11 6.14
N SER A 170 -14.69 8.21 7.12
CA SER A 170 -14.91 8.56 8.54
C SER A 170 -13.63 8.45 9.38
N ILE A 171 -12.46 8.25 8.78
CA ILE A 171 -11.22 8.09 9.54
C ILE A 171 -10.80 9.39 10.21
N GLN A 172 -10.48 9.32 11.50
CA GLN A 172 -9.81 10.40 12.22
C GLN A 172 -8.29 10.29 12.03
N LEU A 173 -7.62 11.40 11.75
CA LEU A 173 -6.16 11.47 11.70
C LEU A 173 -5.65 12.17 12.96
N LEU A 174 -4.73 11.54 13.69
CA LEU A 174 -4.01 12.12 14.81
C LEU A 174 -2.52 12.17 14.46
N PHE A 175 -1.93 13.35 14.59
CA PHE A 175 -0.55 13.66 14.22
C PHE A 175 0.32 13.86 15.47
N HIS A 176 1.56 14.28 15.26
CA HIS A 176 2.52 14.52 16.33
C HIS A 176 1.96 15.37 17.48
N THR A 177 1.38 16.53 17.18
CA THR A 177 0.81 17.43 18.21
C THR A 177 -0.32 16.76 18.99
N ASP A 178 -1.25 16.06 18.32
CA ASP A 178 -2.33 15.35 18.99
C ASP A 178 -1.79 14.26 19.94
N PHE A 179 -0.73 13.58 19.52
CA PHE A 179 -0.08 12.54 20.33
C PHE A 179 0.65 13.12 21.55
N VAL A 180 1.31 14.27 21.39
CA VAL A 180 1.93 15.02 22.49
C VAL A 180 0.87 15.46 23.50
N ASP A 181 -0.23 16.05 23.04
CA ASP A 181 -1.35 16.44 23.92
C ASP A 181 -1.88 15.24 24.71
N MET A 182 -2.06 14.09 24.04
CA MET A 182 -2.47 12.85 24.70
C MET A 182 -1.48 12.38 25.77
N ALA A 183 -0.18 12.54 25.53
CA ALA A 183 0.87 12.22 26.49
C ALA A 183 0.87 13.17 27.69
N GLU A 184 0.61 14.46 27.49
CA GLU A 184 0.59 15.49 28.53
C GLU A 184 -0.63 15.45 29.45
N PHE A 185 -1.71 14.77 29.06
CA PHE A 185 -2.90 14.66 29.92
C PHE A 185 -2.68 13.84 31.19
N GLU A 186 -1.56 13.11 31.31
CA GLU A 186 -1.24 12.28 32.48
C GLU A 186 -2.36 11.28 32.83
N ARG A 187 -3.10 10.82 31.81
CA ARG A 187 -4.17 9.83 31.93
C ARG A 187 -3.86 8.59 31.09
N PRO A 188 -4.10 7.39 31.61
CA PRO A 188 -3.90 6.17 30.84
C PRO A 188 -5.00 6.04 29.78
N TYR A 189 -4.59 5.67 28.58
CA TYR A 189 -5.45 5.27 27.47
C TYR A 189 -5.36 3.76 27.26
N VAL A 190 -6.47 3.15 26.85
CA VAL A 190 -6.50 1.77 26.35
C VAL A 190 -7.10 1.78 24.95
N LEU A 191 -6.33 1.27 23.99
CA LEU A 191 -6.73 1.11 22.60
C LEU A 191 -7.31 -0.29 22.40
N GLU A 192 -8.55 -0.34 21.92
CA GLU A 192 -9.30 -1.60 21.76
C GLU A 192 -8.60 -2.56 20.80
N ARG A 193 -8.27 -2.10 19.58
CA ARG A 193 -7.44 -2.83 18.63
C ARG A 193 -6.47 -1.89 17.92
N VAL A 194 -5.20 -2.29 17.83
CA VAL A 194 -4.13 -1.51 17.19
C VAL A 194 -3.48 -2.35 16.11
N ILE A 195 -3.40 -1.82 14.90
CA ILE A 195 -2.60 -2.34 13.80
C ILE A 195 -1.38 -1.43 13.72
N MET A 196 -0.29 -1.86 14.36
CA MET A 196 0.95 -1.11 14.43
C MET A 196 1.80 -1.40 13.21
N SER A 197 2.43 -0.36 12.64
CA SER A 197 3.40 -0.48 11.56
C SER A 197 4.63 0.38 11.80
N ASP A 198 5.82 -0.18 11.52
CA ASP A 198 7.10 0.52 11.65
C ASP A 198 8.13 -0.04 10.63
N ARG A 199 8.63 0.82 9.73
CA ARG A 199 9.64 0.45 8.72
C ARG A 199 10.94 -0.02 9.34
N SER A 200 11.32 0.59 10.45
CA SER A 200 12.60 0.32 11.07
C SER A 200 12.63 -1.09 11.69
N ALA A 201 11.52 -1.54 12.27
CA ALA A 201 11.29 -2.93 12.64
C ALA A 201 11.13 -3.85 11.43
N ALA A 202 10.44 -3.41 10.37
CA ALA A 202 10.23 -4.21 9.16
C ALA A 202 11.53 -4.58 8.44
N ILE A 203 12.56 -3.71 8.47
CA ILE A 203 13.89 -3.98 7.88
C ILE A 203 14.54 -5.23 8.49
N ARG A 204 14.20 -5.59 9.73
CA ARG A 204 14.79 -6.73 10.44
C ARG A 204 14.18 -8.07 10.08
N GLY A 205 13.03 -8.10 9.41
CA GLY A 205 12.35 -9.35 9.04
C GLY A 205 12.89 -9.98 7.78
N SER A 206 12.76 -11.30 7.65
CA SER A 206 13.23 -12.05 6.47
C SER A 206 12.54 -11.65 5.17
N GLY A 207 11.30 -11.14 5.22
CA GLY A 207 10.58 -10.65 4.05
C GLY A 207 11.11 -9.33 3.46
N TRP A 208 12.10 -8.68 4.07
CA TRP A 208 12.55 -7.35 3.66
C TRP A 208 13.34 -7.44 2.36
N MET A 209 14.31 -8.35 2.30
CA MET A 209 15.09 -8.60 1.09
C MET A 209 14.37 -9.62 0.19
N PRO A 210 14.49 -9.50 -1.15
CA PRO A 210 15.26 -8.50 -1.89
C PRO A 210 14.49 -7.19 -2.16
N ALA A 211 13.19 -7.15 -1.87
CA ALA A 211 12.29 -6.10 -2.34
C ALA A 211 12.52 -4.73 -1.68
N GLN A 212 13.04 -4.70 -0.46
CA GLN A 212 13.24 -3.54 0.40
C GLN A 212 11.96 -2.72 0.60
N ARG A 213 10.83 -3.43 0.79
CA ARG A 213 9.50 -2.82 0.94
C ARG A 213 9.02 -2.92 2.37
N LEU A 214 8.52 -1.81 2.91
CA LEU A 214 7.83 -1.81 4.20
C LEU A 214 6.70 -2.84 4.19
N ALA A 215 5.84 -2.81 3.17
CA ALA A 215 4.68 -3.70 3.07
C ALA A 215 5.01 -5.20 3.03
N SER A 216 6.26 -5.61 2.75
CA SER A 216 6.55 -7.02 2.51
C SER A 216 6.35 -7.90 3.73
N GLN A 217 6.69 -7.39 4.91
CA GLN A 217 6.52 -8.14 6.15
C GLN A 217 5.04 -8.41 6.47
N ALA A 218 4.12 -7.57 6.01
CA ALA A 218 2.68 -7.81 6.21
C ALA A 218 2.20 -9.07 5.47
N PHE A 219 2.94 -9.57 4.48
CA PHE A 219 2.58 -10.78 3.74
C PHE A 219 2.99 -12.08 4.42
N ASP A 220 3.83 -12.02 5.46
CA ASP A 220 4.14 -13.16 6.33
C ASP A 220 2.97 -13.46 7.30
N LEU A 221 2.05 -12.50 7.47
CA LEU A 221 0.79 -12.69 8.18
C LEU A 221 -0.17 -13.55 7.35
N ARG A 222 -1.18 -14.15 8.02
CA ARG A 222 -2.21 -14.96 7.36
C ARG A 222 -2.74 -14.29 6.08
N GLY A 223 -2.71 -15.02 4.98
CA GLY A 223 -3.24 -14.59 3.69
C GLY A 223 -4.76 -14.66 3.64
N VAL A 224 -5.38 -13.66 3.00
CA VAL A 224 -6.81 -13.63 2.68
C VAL A 224 -6.94 -13.18 1.23
N ASP A 225 -7.70 -13.91 0.43
CA ASP A 225 -7.97 -13.54 -0.96
C ASP A 225 -8.76 -12.24 -1.03
N ASN A 226 -8.67 -11.53 -2.17
CA ASN A 226 -9.38 -10.27 -2.42
C ASN A 226 -9.11 -9.16 -1.39
N TRP A 227 -8.03 -9.27 -0.60
CA TRP A 227 -7.76 -8.38 0.53
C TRP A 227 -7.71 -6.89 0.15
N TRP A 228 -7.29 -6.55 -1.08
CA TRP A 228 -7.23 -5.18 -1.57
C TRP A 228 -8.55 -4.66 -2.16
N GLU A 229 -9.48 -5.55 -2.53
CA GLU A 229 -10.74 -5.18 -3.19
C GLU A 229 -11.60 -4.19 -2.38
N PRO A 230 -11.72 -4.25 -1.04
CA PRO A 230 -12.49 -3.25 -0.30
C PRO A 230 -11.98 -1.82 -0.52
N VAL A 231 -10.65 -1.62 -0.47
CA VAL A 231 -10.02 -0.31 -0.70
C VAL A 231 -10.13 0.09 -2.15
N ARG A 232 -9.77 -0.82 -3.07
CA ARG A 232 -9.86 -0.59 -4.51
C ARG A 232 -11.26 -0.16 -4.91
N ASN A 233 -12.28 -0.89 -4.45
CA ASN A 233 -13.67 -0.66 -4.82
C ASN A 233 -14.17 0.67 -4.25
N ALA A 234 -13.86 1.01 -3.00
CA ALA A 234 -14.22 2.30 -2.43
C ALA A 234 -13.63 3.48 -3.23
N VAL A 235 -12.33 3.42 -3.55
CA VAL A 235 -11.63 4.47 -4.29
C VAL A 235 -12.12 4.58 -5.75
N VAL A 236 -12.33 3.44 -6.42
CA VAL A 236 -12.82 3.42 -7.81
C VAL A 236 -14.27 3.91 -7.90
N ARG A 237 -15.15 3.53 -6.96
CA ARG A 237 -16.52 4.06 -6.89
C ARG A 237 -16.52 5.57 -6.71
N PHE A 238 -15.72 6.07 -5.77
CA PHE A 238 -15.60 7.50 -5.52
C PHE A 238 -15.11 8.27 -6.75
N ALA A 239 -14.15 7.72 -7.49
CA ALA A 239 -13.62 8.35 -8.70
C ALA A 239 -14.56 8.29 -9.91
N THR A 240 -15.44 7.28 -9.98
CA THR A 240 -16.31 7.07 -11.14
C THR A 240 -17.75 7.46 -10.90
N GLU A 241 -18.13 7.78 -9.66
CA GLU A 241 -19.51 8.02 -9.24
C GLU A 241 -20.44 6.86 -9.62
N ASP A 242 -19.90 5.63 -9.66
CA ASP A 242 -20.57 4.42 -10.19
C ASP A 242 -21.08 4.54 -11.65
N ALA A 243 -20.64 5.55 -12.39
CA ALA A 243 -21.09 5.83 -13.75
C ALA A 243 -20.39 4.95 -14.82
N ASP A 244 -19.14 4.52 -14.58
CA ASP A 244 -18.41 3.67 -15.55
C ASP A 244 -18.72 2.19 -15.32
N THR A 245 -19.57 1.62 -16.18
CA THR A 245 -20.02 0.24 -16.09
C THR A 245 -18.92 -0.80 -16.25
N ARG A 246 -17.76 -0.44 -16.83
CA ARG A 246 -16.61 -1.36 -17.04
C ARG A 246 -15.84 -1.64 -15.75
N VAL A 247 -15.95 -0.73 -14.79
CA VAL A 247 -15.32 -0.85 -13.47
C VAL A 247 -16.36 -0.92 -12.36
N SER A 248 -17.64 -1.02 -12.73
CA SER A 248 -18.74 -1.15 -11.80
C SER A 248 -18.54 -2.37 -10.90
N VAL A 249 -18.60 -2.10 -9.62
CA VAL A 249 -18.42 -3.05 -8.54
C VAL A 249 -19.79 -3.50 -8.05
N GLY A 250 -19.93 -4.81 -7.81
CA GLY A 250 -21.16 -5.42 -7.30
C GLY A 250 -21.62 -4.76 -5.99
N ASN A 251 -22.92 -4.77 -5.76
CA ASN A 251 -23.64 -4.01 -4.72
C ASN A 251 -22.93 -4.01 -3.35
N LEU A 252 -22.64 -2.81 -2.82
CA LEU A 252 -22.45 -2.60 -1.38
C LEU A 252 -23.74 -2.99 -0.62
N PRO A 253 -23.69 -3.15 0.72
CA PRO A 253 -24.88 -3.29 1.55
C PRO A 253 -25.66 -1.97 1.51
N GLY A 254 -26.60 -1.87 0.57
CA GLY A 254 -27.49 -0.75 0.32
C GLY A 254 -28.66 -1.24 -0.56
N PRO A 255 -29.79 -0.52 -0.62
CA PRO A 255 -30.99 -1.01 -1.31
C PRO A 255 -30.65 -1.39 -2.76
N ALA A 256 -30.94 -2.65 -3.08
CA ALA A 256 -30.47 -3.34 -4.27
C ALA A 256 -30.76 -2.55 -5.56
N VAL A 257 -29.71 -2.17 -6.28
CA VAL A 257 -29.85 -1.88 -7.71
C VAL A 257 -29.68 -3.22 -8.44
N ILE A 258 -30.83 -3.81 -8.79
CA ILE A 258 -30.91 -5.07 -9.51
C ILE A 258 -30.51 -4.83 -10.97
N GLY A 259 -29.52 -5.60 -11.43
CA GLY A 259 -29.35 -5.94 -12.84
C GLY A 259 -28.55 -4.97 -13.69
N ARG A 260 -27.26 -5.27 -13.90
CA ARG A 260 -26.56 -4.85 -15.13
C ARG A 260 -25.72 -6.02 -15.67
N LYS A 261 -25.99 -6.39 -16.93
CA LYS A 261 -25.27 -7.42 -17.69
C LYS A 261 -23.81 -6.96 -17.90
N LYS A 262 -22.85 -7.86 -17.67
CA LYS A 262 -21.43 -7.67 -18.06
C LYS A 262 -21.35 -7.56 -19.58
N ALA A 263 -21.01 -6.38 -20.12
CA ALA A 263 -20.53 -6.28 -21.48
C ALA A 263 -19.17 -6.99 -21.58
N SER A 264 -18.88 -7.65 -22.69
CA SER A 264 -17.55 -8.21 -22.94
C SER A 264 -16.58 -7.04 -23.09
N ASP A 265 -15.89 -6.67 -22.02
CA ASP A 265 -15.05 -5.48 -22.03
C ASP A 265 -13.86 -5.68 -22.97
N LYS A 266 -13.84 -4.84 -24.01
CA LYS A 266 -12.72 -4.63 -24.93
C LYS A 266 -11.45 -4.35 -24.10
N PRO A 267 -10.34 -5.09 -24.31
CA PRO A 267 -9.11 -4.85 -23.57
C PRO A 267 -8.63 -3.41 -23.69
N VAL A 268 -8.20 -2.85 -22.55
CA VAL A 268 -7.69 -1.48 -22.46
C VAL A 268 -6.19 -1.50 -22.22
N ILE A 269 -5.43 -0.90 -23.12
CA ILE A 269 -3.99 -0.68 -23.02
C ILE A 269 -3.78 0.79 -22.66
N THR A 270 -3.07 1.03 -21.56
CA THR A 270 -2.73 2.38 -21.11
C THR A 270 -1.21 2.52 -21.06
N TYR A 271 -0.68 3.39 -21.91
CA TYR A 271 0.72 3.80 -21.89
C TYR A 271 0.87 5.10 -21.12
N VAL A 272 1.56 5.04 -19.97
CA VAL A 272 1.97 6.20 -19.20
C VAL A 272 3.23 6.80 -19.81
N SER A 273 3.04 7.75 -20.72
CA SER A 273 4.11 8.51 -21.36
C SER A 273 4.73 9.49 -20.37
N ARG A 274 6.06 9.55 -20.40
CA ARG A 274 6.88 10.52 -19.64
C ARG A 274 7.65 11.47 -20.53
N GLN A 275 7.25 11.61 -21.80
CA GLN A 275 7.98 12.46 -22.74
C GLN A 275 7.98 13.96 -22.41
N ASN A 276 6.99 14.40 -21.64
CA ASN A 276 6.93 15.79 -21.17
C ASN A 276 7.73 16.03 -19.88
N TRP A 277 8.53 15.05 -19.44
CA TRP A 277 9.32 15.12 -18.21
C TRP A 277 10.81 15.07 -18.50
N ASN A 278 11.61 15.68 -17.63
CA ASN A 278 13.07 15.70 -17.75
C ASN A 278 13.76 14.46 -17.14
N THR A 279 13.01 13.40 -16.82
CA THR A 279 13.54 12.17 -16.23
C THR A 279 12.76 10.95 -16.70
N ARG A 280 13.45 9.82 -16.83
CA ARG A 280 12.88 8.48 -17.08
C ARG A 280 11.95 8.48 -18.29
N SER A 281 12.39 9.07 -19.39
CA SER A 281 11.69 9.07 -20.67
C SER A 281 12.40 8.13 -21.66
N LEU A 282 11.64 7.65 -22.64
CA LEU A 282 12.21 6.90 -23.76
C LEU A 282 12.91 7.85 -24.71
N ARG A 283 13.81 7.32 -25.55
CA ARG A 283 14.24 7.98 -26.78
C ARG A 283 13.04 8.41 -27.61
N ALA A 284 13.16 9.54 -28.31
CA ALA A 284 12.05 10.11 -29.06
C ALA A 284 11.56 9.18 -30.18
N GLU A 285 12.50 8.57 -30.90
CA GLU A 285 12.28 7.61 -31.98
C GLU A 285 11.65 6.30 -31.46
N ASP A 286 12.12 5.80 -30.33
CA ASP A 286 11.60 4.56 -29.72
C ASP A 286 10.19 4.79 -29.16
N HIS A 287 9.94 5.97 -28.59
CA HIS A 287 8.61 6.39 -28.19
C HIS A 287 7.64 6.45 -29.37
N GLN A 288 8.05 7.07 -30.47
CA GLN A 288 7.20 7.16 -31.66
C GLN A 288 6.89 5.76 -32.19
N THR A 289 7.90 4.90 -32.28
CA THR A 289 7.75 3.50 -32.71
C THR A 289 6.77 2.74 -31.81
N LEU A 290 6.88 2.90 -30.48
CA LEU A 290 5.93 2.30 -29.53
C LEU A 290 4.51 2.83 -29.74
N VAL A 291 4.32 4.14 -29.86
CA VAL A 291 3.00 4.76 -30.06
C VAL A 291 2.34 4.24 -31.35
N ASP A 292 3.10 4.17 -32.45
CA ASP A 292 2.60 3.66 -33.73
C ASP A 292 2.23 2.18 -33.64
N ALA A 293 3.06 1.36 -32.98
CA ALA A 293 2.78 -0.06 -32.77
C ALA A 293 1.53 -0.29 -31.92
N LEU A 294 1.33 0.50 -30.84
CA LEU A 294 0.13 0.43 -30.01
C LEU A 294 -1.13 0.82 -30.81
N TYR A 295 -1.08 1.90 -31.59
CA TYR A 295 -2.23 2.28 -32.43
C TYR A 295 -2.53 1.25 -33.53
N ARG A 296 -1.52 0.55 -34.04
CA ARG A 296 -1.74 -0.60 -34.92
C ARG A 296 -2.51 -1.71 -34.23
N LEU A 297 -2.25 -2.01 -32.95
CA LEU A 297 -3.07 -2.98 -32.20
C LEU A 297 -4.53 -2.53 -32.06
N ARG A 298 -4.78 -1.22 -31.88
CA ARG A 298 -6.14 -0.66 -31.88
C ARG A 298 -6.83 -0.90 -33.21
N GLU A 299 -6.15 -0.69 -34.33
CA GLU A 299 -6.71 -0.83 -35.68
C GLU A 299 -6.96 -2.28 -36.06
N LEU A 300 -6.00 -3.17 -35.79
CA LEU A 300 -6.07 -4.58 -36.20
C LEU A 300 -6.96 -5.44 -35.30
N HIS A 301 -6.99 -5.17 -33.99
CA HIS A 301 -7.66 -6.02 -33.01
C HIS A 301 -8.80 -5.32 -32.28
N GLY A 302 -9.00 -4.03 -32.54
CA GLY A 302 -10.05 -3.26 -31.89
C GLY A 302 -9.81 -3.06 -30.39
N TYR A 303 -8.57 -3.05 -29.89
CA TYR A 303 -8.27 -2.71 -28.49
C TYR A 303 -8.48 -1.22 -28.19
N GLU A 304 -8.68 -0.86 -26.92
CA GLU A 304 -8.66 0.56 -26.49
C GLU A 304 -7.21 0.90 -26.16
N VAL A 305 -6.71 2.00 -26.70
CA VAL A 305 -5.32 2.44 -26.48
C VAL A 305 -5.35 3.88 -26.00
N ASN A 306 -4.79 4.10 -24.82
CA ASN A 306 -4.66 5.40 -24.17
C ASN A 306 -3.17 5.71 -24.01
N VAL A 307 -2.65 6.69 -24.74
CA VAL A 307 -1.31 7.25 -24.52
C VAL A 307 -1.46 8.53 -23.73
N VAL A 308 -1.03 8.52 -22.46
CA VAL A 308 -1.35 9.57 -21.50
C VAL A 308 -0.15 10.00 -20.69
N THR A 309 -0.10 11.28 -20.31
CA THR A 309 0.78 11.77 -19.24
C THR A 309 -0.09 11.98 -18.00
N MET A 310 0.08 11.14 -16.97
CA MET A 310 -0.89 11.02 -15.87
C MET A 310 -1.10 12.32 -15.08
N ASP A 311 -0.08 13.16 -14.97
CA ASP A 311 -0.13 14.47 -14.32
C ASP A 311 -1.02 15.49 -15.05
N THR A 312 -1.30 15.28 -16.34
CA THR A 312 -2.25 16.11 -17.11
C THR A 312 -3.71 15.75 -16.85
N LEU A 313 -3.96 14.56 -16.29
CA LEU A 313 -5.29 14.11 -15.91
C LEU A 313 -5.60 14.55 -14.49
N ASN A 314 -6.86 14.89 -14.23
CA ASN A 314 -7.28 15.10 -12.85
C ASN A 314 -7.37 13.76 -12.10
N ARG A 315 -7.48 13.80 -10.77
CA ARG A 315 -7.44 12.60 -9.91
C ARG A 315 -8.51 11.56 -10.25
N HIS A 316 -9.75 11.99 -10.54
CA HIS A 316 -10.82 11.05 -10.88
C HIS A 316 -10.55 10.37 -12.22
N GLN A 317 -10.04 11.12 -13.22
CA GLN A 317 -9.65 10.57 -14.53
C GLN A 317 -8.49 9.56 -14.39
N GLN A 318 -7.48 9.86 -13.57
CA GLN A 318 -6.36 8.96 -13.33
C GLN A 318 -6.85 7.62 -12.75
N ILE A 319 -7.66 7.65 -11.69
CA ILE A 319 -8.19 6.44 -11.06
C ILE A 319 -9.14 5.69 -12.00
N ALA A 320 -10.06 6.38 -12.68
CA ALA A 320 -11.02 5.75 -13.59
C ALA A 320 -10.31 5.05 -14.77
N LEU A 321 -9.29 5.69 -15.35
CA LEU A 321 -8.48 5.10 -16.42
C LEU A 321 -7.70 3.88 -15.90
N ALA A 322 -7.04 4.00 -14.76
CA ALA A 322 -6.31 2.90 -14.15
C ALA A 322 -7.23 1.70 -13.83
N ALA A 323 -8.43 1.98 -13.31
CA ALA A 323 -9.39 0.96 -12.92
C ALA A 323 -9.87 0.07 -14.06
N ARG A 324 -10.03 0.64 -15.26
CA ARG A 324 -10.43 -0.09 -16.47
C ARG A 324 -9.27 -0.64 -17.29
N THR A 325 -8.03 -0.28 -16.94
CA THR A 325 -6.83 -0.70 -17.66
C THR A 325 -6.63 -2.20 -17.50
N THR A 326 -6.44 -2.90 -18.63
CA THR A 326 -6.05 -4.32 -18.66
C THR A 326 -4.54 -4.44 -18.70
N ILE A 327 -3.86 -3.69 -19.58
CA ILE A 327 -2.41 -3.68 -19.70
C ILE A 327 -1.91 -2.26 -19.44
N LEU A 328 -1.16 -2.08 -18.36
CA LEU A 328 -0.51 -0.82 -18.01
C LEU A 328 0.96 -0.89 -18.44
N ILE A 329 1.43 0.07 -19.21
CA ILE A 329 2.83 0.11 -19.65
C ILE A 329 3.43 1.49 -19.44
N GLY A 330 4.74 1.56 -19.23
CA GLY A 330 5.45 2.84 -19.17
C GLY A 330 6.83 2.74 -18.53
N PRO A 331 7.64 3.81 -18.61
CA PRO A 331 8.92 3.87 -17.93
C PRO A 331 8.77 3.72 -16.42
N HIS A 332 9.76 3.12 -15.78
CA HIS A 332 9.81 2.97 -14.34
C HIS A 332 9.55 4.30 -13.61
N GLY A 333 8.95 4.19 -12.42
CA GLY A 333 8.63 5.33 -11.56
C GLY A 333 7.13 5.56 -11.35
N ASN A 334 6.83 6.65 -10.63
CA ASN A 334 5.56 6.89 -9.92
C ASN A 334 4.29 6.78 -10.77
N GLY A 335 4.39 6.99 -12.09
CA GLY A 335 3.26 6.83 -13.00
C GLY A 335 2.63 5.44 -12.96
N LEU A 336 3.41 4.40 -12.60
CA LEU A 336 2.93 3.02 -12.51
C LEU A 336 2.21 2.70 -11.19
N THR A 337 2.16 3.62 -10.22
CA THR A 337 1.36 3.45 -8.98
C THR A 337 -0.12 3.24 -9.29
N ALA A 338 -0.57 3.64 -10.49
CA ALA A 338 -1.89 3.34 -11.03
C ALA A 338 -2.25 1.84 -11.00
N LEU A 339 -1.26 0.94 -10.97
CA LEU A 339 -1.48 -0.50 -10.90
C LEU A 339 -2.34 -0.94 -9.69
N LEU A 340 -2.34 -0.16 -8.60
CA LEU A 340 -3.17 -0.41 -7.43
C LEU A 340 -4.68 -0.45 -7.75
N TRP A 341 -5.10 0.21 -8.83
CA TRP A 341 -6.52 0.37 -9.17
C TRP A 341 -6.96 -0.58 -10.27
N MET A 342 -6.01 -1.18 -11.00
CA MET A 342 -6.30 -2.17 -12.01
C MET A 342 -7.06 -3.35 -11.40
N LYS A 343 -7.94 -3.98 -12.19
CA LYS A 343 -8.59 -5.23 -11.77
C LYS A 343 -7.66 -6.41 -12.08
N PRO A 344 -7.28 -7.25 -11.10
CA PRO A 344 -6.55 -8.48 -11.38
C PRO A 344 -7.41 -9.42 -12.22
N THR A 345 -6.87 -9.85 -13.37
CA THR A 345 -7.49 -10.85 -14.24
C THR A 345 -6.40 -11.72 -14.86
N PRO A 346 -6.74 -12.88 -15.42
CA PRO A 346 -5.78 -13.67 -16.18
C PRO A 346 -5.17 -12.96 -17.38
N LYS A 347 -5.65 -11.77 -17.79
CA LYS A 347 -5.05 -10.94 -18.85
C LYS A 347 -4.33 -9.71 -18.32
N SER A 348 -4.54 -9.33 -17.06
CA SER A 348 -4.00 -8.10 -16.51
C SER A 348 -2.48 -8.16 -16.41
N ALA A 349 -1.80 -7.09 -16.82
CA ALA A 349 -0.34 -7.01 -16.75
C ALA A 349 0.18 -5.58 -16.62
N VAL A 350 1.33 -5.43 -15.98
CA VAL A 350 2.16 -4.23 -15.96
C VAL A 350 3.44 -4.52 -16.76
N MET A 351 3.78 -3.69 -17.75
CA MET A 351 5.07 -3.74 -18.45
C MET A 351 5.85 -2.47 -18.13
N GLU A 352 6.85 -2.61 -17.27
CA GLU A 352 7.66 -1.51 -16.77
C GLU A 352 8.95 -1.41 -17.56
N PHE A 353 9.24 -0.25 -18.13
CA PHE A 353 10.43 -0.06 -18.95
C PHE A 353 11.60 0.42 -18.08
N PHE A 354 12.69 -0.32 -18.13
CA PHE A 354 13.91 -0.01 -17.40
C PHE A 354 15.01 0.46 -18.34
N PHE A 355 15.83 1.39 -17.83
CA PHE A 355 17.11 1.72 -18.45
C PHE A 355 17.98 0.44 -18.51
N PRO A 356 18.85 0.25 -19.53
CA PRO A 356 19.64 -0.97 -19.67
C PRO A 356 20.33 -1.38 -18.36
N THR A 357 20.19 -2.65 -17.98
CA THR A 357 20.66 -3.26 -16.72
C THR A 357 19.98 -2.77 -15.43
N GLY A 358 19.11 -1.76 -15.50
CA GLY A 358 18.46 -1.18 -14.32
C GLY A 358 17.33 -2.05 -13.78
N TRP A 359 17.16 -2.08 -12.47
CA TRP A 359 16.10 -2.86 -11.84
C TRP A 359 15.60 -2.20 -10.56
N ALA A 360 14.29 -2.19 -10.38
CA ALA A 360 13.66 -1.81 -9.13
C ALA A 360 12.47 -2.70 -8.81
N TYR A 361 12.36 -3.11 -7.55
CA TYR A 361 11.29 -4.00 -7.10
C TYR A 361 9.94 -3.30 -6.87
N ASP A 362 9.86 -1.96 -6.93
CA ASP A 362 8.69 -1.17 -6.53
C ASP A 362 7.38 -1.71 -7.15
N TYR A 363 7.27 -1.72 -8.48
CA TYR A 363 6.04 -2.12 -9.15
C TYR A 363 5.99 -3.62 -9.45
N GLU A 364 7.12 -4.31 -9.58
CA GLU A 364 7.16 -5.78 -9.68
C GLU A 364 6.51 -6.40 -8.45
N TRP A 365 7.02 -6.03 -7.26
CA TRP A 365 6.60 -6.62 -6.01
C TRP A 365 5.13 -6.30 -5.76
N THR A 366 4.74 -5.04 -5.97
CA THR A 366 3.34 -4.61 -5.77
C THR A 366 2.39 -5.32 -6.73
N ALA A 367 2.71 -5.38 -8.02
CA ALA A 367 1.87 -6.05 -9.03
C ALA A 367 1.71 -7.55 -8.71
N ARG A 368 2.81 -8.24 -8.37
CA ARG A 368 2.78 -9.66 -8.06
C ARG A 368 1.87 -9.98 -6.87
N HIS A 369 1.91 -9.17 -5.81
CA HIS A 369 1.07 -9.37 -4.63
C HIS A 369 -0.40 -8.97 -4.84
N LEU A 370 -0.70 -8.21 -5.88
CA LEU A 370 -2.07 -7.98 -6.38
C LEU A 370 -2.54 -9.05 -7.36
N GLY A 371 -1.72 -10.05 -7.68
CA GLY A 371 -2.06 -11.07 -8.69
C GLY A 371 -2.02 -10.55 -10.13
N ILE A 372 -1.30 -9.44 -10.37
CA ILE A 372 -1.09 -8.85 -11.70
C ILE A 372 0.28 -9.31 -12.21
N LYS A 373 0.35 -9.77 -13.46
CA LYS A 373 1.64 -10.15 -14.06
C LYS A 373 2.49 -8.90 -14.28
N HIS A 374 3.76 -8.95 -13.89
CA HIS A 374 4.73 -7.90 -14.19
C HIS A 374 5.74 -8.38 -15.23
N TYR A 375 6.17 -7.46 -16.07
CA TYR A 375 7.22 -7.61 -17.06
C TYR A 375 8.21 -6.45 -16.85
N GLY A 376 9.43 -6.75 -16.42
CA GLY A 376 10.50 -5.77 -16.36
C GLY A 376 11.21 -5.70 -17.69
N TRP A 377 10.86 -4.72 -18.51
CA TRP A 377 11.23 -4.66 -19.91
C TRP A 377 12.56 -3.96 -20.14
N HIS A 378 13.38 -4.57 -20.99
CA HIS A 378 14.71 -4.11 -21.39
C HIS A 378 14.87 -4.21 -22.91
N ASN A 379 14.83 -3.07 -23.59
CA ASN A 379 14.91 -3.00 -25.05
C ASN A 379 13.84 -3.86 -25.76
N ASP A 380 14.18 -5.10 -26.15
CA ASP A 380 13.35 -6.08 -26.86
C ASP A 380 13.09 -7.36 -26.03
N THR A 381 13.55 -7.39 -24.78
CA THR A 381 13.43 -8.53 -23.86
C THR A 381 12.80 -8.10 -22.53
N PHE A 382 12.50 -9.05 -21.65
CA PHE A 382 11.97 -8.75 -20.32
C PHE A 382 12.35 -9.82 -19.30
N ASP A 383 12.44 -9.39 -18.04
CA ASP A 383 12.48 -10.25 -16.86
C ASP A 383 11.06 -10.47 -16.32
N GLN A 384 10.83 -11.64 -15.74
CA GLN A 384 9.54 -11.99 -15.14
C GLN A 384 9.74 -12.99 -13.99
N TYR A 385 9.01 -12.79 -12.90
CA TYR A 385 9.04 -13.70 -11.74
C TYR A 385 8.76 -15.16 -12.17
N PRO A 386 9.54 -16.15 -11.70
CA PRO A 386 10.57 -16.06 -10.64
C PRO A 386 11.97 -15.64 -11.12
N ASN A 387 12.16 -15.40 -12.41
CA ASN A 387 13.43 -15.06 -13.03
C ASN A 387 13.60 -13.53 -13.10
N VAL A 388 13.80 -12.89 -11.95
CA VAL A 388 14.05 -11.45 -11.84
C VAL A 388 15.41 -11.18 -11.18
N PRO A 389 16.07 -10.03 -11.43
CA PRO A 389 17.32 -9.65 -10.78
C PRO A 389 17.25 -9.72 -9.25
N GLY A 390 18.24 -10.31 -8.58
CA GLY A 390 18.21 -10.57 -7.12
C GLY A 390 18.30 -9.35 -6.21
N ALA A 391 18.48 -8.14 -6.75
CA ALA A 391 18.54 -6.89 -6.00
C ALA A 391 18.17 -5.70 -6.89
N ASN A 392 17.79 -4.59 -6.27
CA ASN A 392 17.69 -3.29 -6.95
C ASN A 392 19.05 -2.94 -7.58
N HIS A 393 19.04 -2.40 -8.80
CA HIS A 393 20.23 -1.94 -9.49
C HIS A 393 19.95 -0.63 -10.23
N TYR A 394 20.64 0.45 -9.84
CA TYR A 394 20.43 1.79 -10.35
C TYR A 394 21.68 2.25 -11.15
N PRO A 395 21.85 1.80 -12.40
CA PRO A 395 23.03 2.15 -13.20
C PRO A 395 23.11 3.66 -13.50
N PRO A 396 24.29 4.19 -13.87
CA PRO A 396 24.40 5.55 -14.39
C PRO A 396 23.42 5.78 -15.54
N GLY A 397 22.64 6.85 -15.47
CA GLY A 397 21.59 7.14 -16.46
C GLY A 397 20.23 6.49 -16.18
N TYR A 398 20.06 5.70 -15.11
CA TYR A 398 18.79 5.07 -14.74
C TYR A 398 17.62 6.07 -14.72
N GLN A 399 17.84 7.27 -14.18
CA GLN A 399 16.84 8.34 -14.11
C GLN A 399 16.79 9.24 -15.37
N GLY A 400 17.59 8.95 -16.39
CA GLY A 400 17.80 9.78 -17.58
C GLY A 400 16.68 9.70 -18.61
N THR A 401 16.88 10.36 -19.75
CA THR A 401 15.87 10.52 -20.81
C THR A 401 16.18 9.76 -22.10
N ASP A 402 17.18 8.87 -22.05
CA ASP A 402 17.69 8.12 -23.21
C ASP A 402 17.37 6.63 -23.11
N MET A 403 16.19 6.28 -22.61
CA MET A 403 15.83 4.87 -22.40
C MET A 403 15.46 4.21 -23.74
N PRO A 404 16.19 3.17 -24.18
CA PRO A 404 15.89 2.47 -25.41
C PRO A 404 14.75 1.47 -25.25
N ILE A 405 13.91 1.34 -26.27
CA ILE A 405 12.90 0.27 -26.35
C ILE A 405 12.55 -0.13 -27.77
N ASP A 406 12.37 -1.44 -28.02
CA ASP A 406 11.71 -1.94 -29.23
C ASP A 406 10.20 -1.93 -29.00
N GLY A 407 9.53 -0.88 -29.48
CA GLY A 407 8.09 -0.71 -29.37
C GLY A 407 7.27 -1.80 -30.06
N GLU A 408 7.79 -2.41 -31.12
CA GLU A 408 7.13 -3.51 -31.84
C GLU A 408 7.21 -4.81 -31.02
N ALA A 409 8.32 -5.06 -30.32
CA ALA A 409 8.44 -6.18 -29.40
C ALA A 409 7.44 -6.09 -28.25
N VAL A 410 7.29 -4.90 -27.66
CA VAL A 410 6.29 -4.63 -26.62
C VAL A 410 4.87 -4.92 -27.14
N ALA A 411 4.52 -4.37 -28.31
CA ALA A 411 3.19 -4.57 -28.91
C ALA A 411 2.89 -6.06 -29.21
N ARG A 412 3.88 -6.82 -29.69
CA ARG A 412 3.74 -8.27 -29.89
C ARG A 412 3.42 -9.01 -28.60
N GLU A 413 4.13 -8.72 -27.51
CA GLU A 413 3.89 -9.38 -26.22
C GLU A 413 2.54 -8.98 -25.62
N ILE A 414 2.13 -7.70 -25.77
CA ILE A 414 0.78 -7.25 -25.39
C ILE A 414 -0.29 -8.07 -26.12
N HIS A 415 -0.17 -8.21 -27.45
CA HIS A 415 -1.15 -8.97 -28.22
C HIS A 415 -1.18 -10.44 -27.80
N LYS A 416 0.00 -11.07 -27.65
CA LYS A 416 0.13 -12.46 -27.19
C LYS A 416 -0.56 -12.69 -25.84
N ARG A 417 -0.40 -11.74 -24.89
CA ARG A 417 -1.07 -11.78 -23.59
C ARG A 417 -2.58 -11.66 -23.71
N LEU A 418 -3.06 -10.70 -24.49
CA LEU A 418 -4.48 -10.42 -24.66
C LEU A 418 -5.23 -11.49 -25.48
N SER A 419 -4.55 -12.16 -26.40
CA SER A 419 -5.08 -13.26 -27.22
C SER A 419 -5.07 -14.62 -26.50
N GLY A 420 -4.46 -14.71 -25.31
CA GLY A 420 -4.35 -15.97 -24.55
C GLY A 420 -3.24 -16.90 -25.07
N GLN A 421 -2.30 -16.38 -25.87
CA GLN A 421 -1.13 -17.11 -26.36
C GLN A 421 0.08 -16.99 -25.42
N ALA A 422 -0.02 -16.18 -24.36
CA ALA A 422 0.97 -16.13 -23.29
C ALA A 422 0.78 -17.32 -22.35
N GLN A 423 1.86 -18.06 -22.09
CA GLN A 423 1.91 -19.16 -21.12
C GLN A 423 1.82 -18.65 -19.68
#